data_AF-A0A2D6MD79-F1
#
_entry.id   AF-A0A2D6MD79-F1
#
_cell.length_a   1.000
_cell.length_b   1.000
_cell.length_c   1.000
_cell.angle_alpha   90.00
_cell.angle_beta   90.00
_cell.angle_gamma   90.00
#
_symmetry.space_group_name_H-M   'P 1'
#
loop_
_entity.id
_entity.type
_entity.pdbx_description
1 polymer ?
#
loop_
_entity_poly.entity_id
_entity_poly.type
_entity_poly.pdbx_seq_one_letter_code
_entity_poly.pdbx_strand_id
1 'polypeptide(L)'
;MKNEKTMLKNIDIIIPSFHSKDLTTLAILTFEKFSDGYNFRYIVVENSNDTSYKGFMLNLTGKKNVCWVQNPTELINSEANATALEEGLKYVLTERVFMCHNDVVATNS
;
A
#
# COMPACT_ATOMS: atom_id res chain seq x y z
N MET A 1 -25.98 -25.10 -12.35
CA MET A 1 -24.70 -24.63 -11.79
C MET A 1 -24.95 -23.34 -11.03
N LYS A 2 -24.78 -23.34 -9.71
CA LYS A 2 -24.87 -22.11 -8.91
C LYS A 2 -23.62 -21.28 -9.21
N ASN A 3 -23.78 -20.06 -9.69
CA ASN A 3 -22.71 -19.06 -9.72
C ASN A 3 -22.33 -18.75 -8.27
N GLU A 4 -21.37 -19.47 -7.71
CA GLU A 4 -20.65 -18.98 -6.54
C GLU A 4 -19.90 -17.74 -7.00
N LYS A 5 -20.43 -16.56 -6.64
CA LYS A 5 -19.65 -15.34 -6.63
C LYS A 5 -18.44 -15.62 -5.74
N THR A 6 -17.28 -15.85 -6.34
CA THR A 6 -16.03 -16.00 -5.60
C THR A 6 -15.85 -14.74 -4.78
N MET A 7 -16.00 -14.83 -3.45
CA MET A 7 -15.81 -13.69 -2.55
C MET A 7 -14.36 -13.25 -2.67
N LEU A 8 -14.13 -12.01 -3.10
CA LEU A 8 -12.80 -11.44 -3.20
C LEU A 8 -12.14 -11.46 -1.81
N LYS A 9 -10.88 -11.85 -1.78
CA LYS A 9 -10.09 -11.86 -0.55
C LYS A 9 -9.60 -10.44 -0.26
N ASN A 10 -10.12 -9.82 0.80
CA ASN A 10 -9.65 -8.51 1.26
C ASN A 10 -8.24 -8.63 1.87
N ILE A 11 -7.32 -7.76 1.46
CA ILE A 11 -5.94 -7.71 1.94
C ILE A 11 -5.53 -6.24 2.11
N ASP A 12 -5.02 -5.88 3.29
CA ASP A 12 -4.30 -4.62 3.48
C ASP A 12 -2.83 -4.81 3.12
N ILE A 13 -2.28 -3.90 2.31
CA ILE A 13 -0.87 -3.87 1.92
C ILE A 13 -0.24 -2.60 2.51
N ILE A 14 0.65 -2.76 3.48
CA ILE A 14 1.41 -1.65 4.06
C ILE A 14 2.63 -1.37 3.17
N ILE A 15 2.76 -0.13 2.71
CA ILE A 15 3.85 0.33 1.83
C ILE A 15 4.58 1.49 2.50
N PRO A 16 5.74 1.25 3.13
CA PRO A 16 6.65 2.30 3.55
C PRO A 16 7.15 3.11 2.35
N SER A 17 7.16 4.44 2.47
CA SER A 17 7.57 5.38 1.44
C SER A 17 8.37 6.53 2.03
N PHE A 18 9.31 7.10 1.29
CA PHE A 18 10.08 8.28 1.67
C PHE A 18 10.44 9.10 0.42
N HIS A 19 9.70 10.16 0.12
CA HIS A 19 9.86 10.96 -1.11
C HIS A 19 9.82 10.14 -2.42
N SER A 20 9.10 9.02 -2.43
CA SER A 20 9.19 8.01 -3.49
C SER A 20 7.90 7.89 -4.30
N LYS A 21 7.34 9.02 -4.74
CA LYS A 21 6.08 9.06 -5.49
C LYS A 21 6.03 8.03 -6.63
N ASP A 22 7.03 8.00 -7.50
CA ASP A 22 6.98 7.19 -8.72
C ASP A 22 7.12 5.69 -8.43
N LEU A 23 8.00 5.31 -7.49
CA LEU A 23 8.18 3.92 -7.06
C LEU A 23 6.92 3.40 -6.35
N THR A 24 6.40 4.16 -5.38
CA THR A 24 5.14 3.83 -4.68
C THR A 24 3.97 3.69 -5.65
N THR A 25 3.91 4.55 -6.68
CA THR A 25 2.92 4.46 -7.75
C THR A 25 3.04 3.13 -8.51
N LEU A 26 4.26 2.80 -8.95
CA LEU A 26 4.52 1.59 -9.72
C LEU A 26 4.16 0.33 -8.91
N ALA A 27 4.56 0.27 -7.64
CA ALA A 27 4.22 -0.83 -6.74
C ALA A 27 2.70 -1.04 -6.69
N ILE A 28 1.92 -0.01 -6.36
CA ILE A 28 0.45 -0.08 -6.28
C ILE A 28 -0.17 -0.53 -7.61
N LEU A 29 0.21 0.09 -8.73
CA LEU A 29 -0.37 -0.21 -10.03
C LEU A 29 -0.08 -1.64 -10.51
N THR A 30 1.08 -2.20 -10.16
CA THR A 30 1.39 -3.59 -10.51
C THR A 30 0.52 -4.58 -9.72
N PHE A 31 0.25 -4.33 -8.42
CA PHE A 31 -0.71 -5.15 -7.67
C PHE A 31 -2.14 -5.03 -8.22
N GLU A 32 -2.59 -3.81 -8.53
CA GLU A 32 -3.90 -3.57 -9.14
C GLU A 32 -4.05 -4.30 -10.48
N LYS A 33 -3.00 -4.34 -11.30
CA LYS A 33 -2.99 -5.08 -12.57
C LYS A 33 -3.23 -6.58 -12.38
N PHE A 34 -2.82 -7.15 -11.25
CA PHE A 34 -2.93 -8.58 -10.94
C PHE A 34 -3.89 -8.85 -9.77
N SER A 35 -4.93 -8.02 -9.59
CA SER A 35 -5.85 -8.11 -8.46
C SER A 35 -6.94 -9.19 -8.59
N ASP A 36 -6.93 -10.01 -9.64
CA ASP A 36 -7.99 -11.00 -9.87
C ASP A 36 -8.15 -11.96 -8.67
N GLY A 37 -9.34 -11.95 -8.07
CA GLY A 37 -9.64 -12.73 -6.86
C GLY A 37 -9.32 -12.04 -5.52
N TYR A 38 -8.73 -10.84 -5.56
CA TYR A 38 -8.33 -10.06 -4.40
C TYR A 38 -8.94 -8.66 -4.41
N ASN A 39 -9.12 -8.10 -3.23
CA ASN A 39 -9.48 -6.70 -3.04
C ASN A 39 -8.44 -6.05 -2.14
N PHE A 40 -7.53 -5.28 -2.76
CA PHE A 40 -6.43 -4.66 -2.06
C PHE A 40 -6.83 -3.31 -1.50
N ARG A 41 -6.36 -3.03 -0.28
CA ARG A 41 -6.30 -1.69 0.29
C ARG A 41 -4.84 -1.38 0.59
N TYR A 42 -4.36 -0.24 0.13
CA TYR A 42 -2.97 0.17 0.27
C TYR A 42 -2.86 1.16 1.41
N ILE A 43 -2.02 0.86 2.40
CA ILE A 43 -1.69 1.76 3.50
C ILE A 43 -0.30 2.32 3.19
N VAL A 44 -0.26 3.47 2.54
CA VAL A 44 0.99 4.16 2.20
C VAL A 44 1.42 4.96 3.43
N VAL A 45 2.55 4.57 4.02
CA VAL A 45 3.14 5.23 5.18
C VAL A 45 4.31 6.09 4.70
N GLU A 46 4.09 7.40 4.62
CA GLU A 46 5.10 8.36 4.18
C GLU A 46 5.95 8.82 5.37
N ASN A 47 7.22 8.40 5.36
CA ASN A 47 8.18 8.64 6.45
C ASN A 47 8.86 10.03 6.39
N SER A 48 8.53 10.86 5.41
CA SER A 48 9.00 12.25 5.34
C SER A 48 7.92 13.24 5.83
N ASN A 49 8.14 14.54 5.64
CA ASN A 49 7.11 15.58 5.77
C ASN A 49 6.45 15.95 4.42
N ASP A 50 6.78 15.24 3.35
CA ASP A 50 6.29 15.54 2.01
C ASP A 50 4.83 15.11 1.86
N THR A 51 3.98 16.10 1.58
CA THR A 51 2.55 15.90 1.32
C THR A 51 2.18 16.27 -0.12
N SER A 52 3.16 16.66 -0.94
CA SER A 52 2.95 17.22 -2.28
C SER A 52 2.23 16.25 -3.22
N TYR A 53 2.37 14.94 -3.01
CA TYR A 53 1.73 13.90 -3.81
C TYR A 53 0.67 13.08 -3.07
N LYS A 54 0.29 13.47 -1.86
CA LYS A 54 -0.79 12.80 -1.09
C LYS A 54 -2.10 12.74 -1.88
N GLY A 55 -2.52 13.87 -2.45
CA GLY A 55 -3.77 13.96 -3.23
C GLY A 55 -3.75 13.07 -4.48
N PHE A 56 -2.58 12.93 -5.12
CA PHE A 56 -2.39 12.01 -6.23
C PHE A 56 -2.55 10.55 -5.76
N MET A 57 -1.89 10.17 -4.65
CA MET A 57 -1.94 8.80 -4.13
C MET A 57 -3.33 8.36 -3.72
N LEU A 58 -4.08 9.22 -3.02
CA LEU A 58 -5.44 8.92 -2.60
C LEU A 58 -6.39 8.63 -3.77
N ASN A 59 -6.09 9.15 -4.96
CA ASN A 59 -6.90 8.96 -6.17
C ASN A 59 -6.29 7.97 -7.16
N LEU A 60 -5.12 7.39 -6.88
CA LEU A 60 -4.29 6.66 -7.85
C LEU A 60 -5.03 5.54 -8.59
N THR A 61 -5.84 4.77 -7.87
CA THR A 61 -6.55 3.60 -8.42
C THR A 61 -7.97 3.93 -8.93
N GLY A 62 -8.47 5.13 -8.61
CA GLY A 62 -9.88 5.50 -8.79
C GLY A 62 -10.87 4.78 -7.84
N LYS A 63 -10.41 3.85 -6.98
CA LYS A 63 -11.26 2.99 -6.12
C LYS A 63 -11.41 3.47 -4.68
N LYS A 64 -10.75 4.57 -4.29
CA LYS A 64 -10.65 5.06 -2.90
C LYS A 64 -10.12 4.00 -1.91
N ASN A 65 -9.24 3.11 -2.38
CA ASN A 65 -8.63 2.04 -1.60
C ASN A 65 -7.19 2.35 -1.16
N VAL A 66 -6.75 3.61 -1.27
CA VAL A 66 -5.46 4.07 -0.75
C VAL A 66 -5.71 4.87 0.54
N CYS A 67 -5.06 4.44 1.62
CA CYS A 67 -4.98 5.11 2.90
C CYS A 67 -3.59 5.74 3.02
N TRP A 68 -3.54 7.06 3.15
CA TRP A 68 -2.28 7.79 3.36
C TRP A 68 -2.06 8.04 4.84
N VAL A 69 -0.90 7.65 5.34
CA VAL A 69 -0.47 7.86 6.72
C VAL A 69 0.82 8.68 6.70
N GLN A 70 0.83 9.80 7.42
CA GLN A 70 2.03 10.64 7.56
C GLN A 70 2.79 10.21 8.81
N ASN A 71 4.06 9.83 8.67
CA ASN A 71 4.91 9.37 9.76
C ASN A 71 6.33 9.95 9.67
N PRO A 72 6.50 11.29 9.77
CA PRO A 72 7.82 11.89 9.62
C PRO A 72 8.79 11.31 10.65
N THR A 73 9.94 10.80 10.20
CA THR A 73 10.96 10.20 11.07
C THR A 73 12.36 10.57 10.60
N GLU A 74 13.29 10.64 11.54
CA GLU A 74 14.73 10.82 11.28
C GLU A 74 15.48 9.48 11.21
N LEU A 75 14.78 8.36 11.47
CA LEU A 75 15.35 7.02 11.38
C LEU A 75 15.69 6.65 9.93
N ILE A 76 16.63 5.72 9.77
CA ILE A 76 17.12 5.27 8.47
C ILE A 76 17.12 3.75 8.37
N ASN A 77 17.35 3.23 7.15
CA ASN A 77 17.49 1.79 6.87
C ASN A 77 16.30 0.97 7.40
N SER A 78 16.58 -0.20 7.98
CA SER A 78 15.57 -1.13 8.48
C SER A 78 14.75 -0.57 9.63
N GLU A 79 15.29 0.37 10.42
CA GLU A 79 14.55 0.98 11.53
C GLU A 79 13.39 1.83 11.01
N ALA A 80 13.64 2.66 9.98
CA ALA A 80 12.59 3.45 9.34
C ALA A 80 11.46 2.57 8.77
N ASN A 81 11.81 1.41 8.20
CA ASN A 81 10.83 0.45 7.69
C ASN A 81 10.02 -0.19 8.82
N ALA A 82 10.66 -0.57 9.93
CA ALA A 82 9.99 -1.13 11.09
C ALA A 82 9.01 -0.12 11.70
N THR A 83 9.40 1.14 11.86
CA THR A 83 8.49 2.18 12.39
C THR A 83 7.33 2.46 11.44
N ALA A 84 7.58 2.45 10.13
CA ALA A 84 6.51 2.59 9.15
C ALA A 84 5.51 1.42 9.21
N LEU A 85 6.01 0.20 9.40
CA LEU A 85 5.17 -0.98 9.56
C LEU A 85 4.32 -0.88 10.84
N GLU A 86 4.92 -0.54 11.98
CA GLU A 86 4.21 -0.34 13.25
C GLU A 86 3.13 0.74 13.14
N GLU A 87 3.43 1.86 12.48
CA GLU A 87 2.46 2.93 12.25
C GLU A 87 1.34 2.47 11.31
N GLY A 88 1.68 1.79 10.21
CA GLY A 88 0.71 1.27 9.24
C GLY A 88 -0.24 0.23 9.83
N LEU A 89 0.23 -0.61 10.75
CA LEU A 89 -0.57 -1.64 11.42
C LEU A 89 -1.79 -1.05 12.17
N LYS A 90 -1.72 0.19 12.64
CA LYS A 90 -2.83 0.89 13.31
C LYS A 90 -4.03 1.13 12.39
N TYR A 91 -3.83 1.07 11.07
CA TYR A 91 -4.84 1.35 10.05
C TYR A 91 -5.33 0.09 9.33
N VAL A 92 -4.82 -1.09 9.69
CA VAL A 92 -5.27 -2.38 9.16
C VAL A 92 -6.71 -2.63 9.60
N LEU A 93 -7.53 -3.08 8.64
CA LEU A 93 -8.93 -3.44 8.85
C LEU A 93 -9.22 -4.90 8.50
N THR A 94 -8.25 -5.61 7.92
CA THR A 94 -8.39 -6.96 7.39
C THR A 94 -7.58 -7.98 8.18
N GLU A 95 -7.97 -9.26 8.11
CA GLU A 95 -7.23 -10.37 8.72
C GLU A 95 -5.89 -10.65 8.00
N ARG A 96 -5.81 -10.31 6.71
CA ARG A 96 -4.64 -10.59 5.88
C ARG A 96 -3.89 -9.30 5.59
N VAL A 97 -2.67 -9.23 6.10
CA VAL A 97 -1.80 -8.06 5.96
C VAL A 97 -0.52 -8.47 5.26
N PHE A 98 -0.18 -7.78 4.18
CA PHE A 98 1.12 -7.87 3.54
C PHE A 98 1.91 -6.59 3.79
N MET A 99 3.23 -6.73 3.89
CA MET A 99 4.17 -5.62 3.79
C MET A 99 4.81 -5.67 2.40
N CYS A 100 4.89 -4.52 1.74
CA CYS A 100 5.58 -4.38 0.46
C CYS A 100 6.47 -3.15 0.48
N HIS A 101 7.74 -3.31 0.15
CA HIS A 101 8.59 -2.16 -0.12
C HIS A 101 8.10 -1.42 -1.38
N ASN A 102 8.32 -0.10 -1.44
CA ASN A 102 7.87 0.72 -2.56
C ASN A 102 8.64 0.50 -3.86
N ASP A 103 9.79 -0.18 -3.82
CA ASP A 103 10.63 -0.51 -4.96
C ASP A 103 10.39 -1.93 -5.52
N VAL A 104 9.32 -2.59 -5.07
CA VAL A 104 8.90 -3.92 -5.55
C VAL A 104 7.82 -3.79 -6.61
N VAL A 105 7.85 -4.70 -7.60
CA VAL A 105 6.80 -4.86 -8.61
C VAL A 105 6.19 -6.25 -8.54
N ALA A 106 4.86 -6.32 -8.58
CA ALA A 106 4.16 -7.57 -8.79
C ALA A 106 4.26 -7.97 -10.27
N THR A 107 4.64 -9.22 -10.53
CA THR A 107 4.74 -9.77 -11.88
C THR A 107 4.05 -11.13 -11.94
N ASN A 108 3.78 -11.60 -13.15
CA ASN A 108 3.25 -12.94 -13.40
C ASN A 108 4.12 -13.63 -14.47
N SER A 109 4.29 -14.94 -14.33
CA SER A 109 5.03 -15.81 -15.24
C SER A 109 4.13 -16.52 -16.24
#